data_AF-A0AA97HWA2-F1
#
_entry.id   AF-A0AA97HWA2-F1
#
_cell.length_a   1.000
_cell.length_b   1.000
_cell.length_c   1.000
_cell.angle_alpha   90.00
_cell.angle_beta   90.00
_cell.angle_gamma   90.00
#
_symmetry.space_group_name_H-M   'P 1'
#
loop_
_entity.id
_entity.type
_entity.pdbx_description
1 polymer ?
#
loop_
_entity_poly.entity_id
_entity_poly.type
_entity_poly.pdbx_seq_one_letter_code
_entity_poly.pdbx_strand_id
1 'polypeptide(L)'
;MSRDIKELEHLLFGEAYQSQLSKSLKNKDGKQVPKQTIQNWINSGVMPEWIEPQIADLAKNRLLDLMKISAMLGNTVAPDDDYLLSTTLACASAKYKTPTDIFTLNGQSDVKNFALPNHLSAIYIITEVDGDPEITFQEFTNFRAGSSLKCSRANEVNKKSNTLYVGSSQKNVKKRLKEHTINSADSTYALRLNKWFFRNYKIEVRVYGGITADVLQLIEDDLAYRLKPAFGKKGSNGK
;
A
#
# COMPACT_ATOMS: atom_id res chain seq x y z
N MET A 1 13.21 -9.13 3.77
CA MET A 1 14.42 -9.11 2.92
C MET A 1 14.64 -10.42 2.17
N SER A 2 14.86 -11.58 2.82
CA SER A 2 15.14 -12.84 2.08
C SER A 2 14.02 -13.35 1.15
N ARG A 3 12.74 -13.20 1.54
CA ARG A 3 11.59 -13.59 0.68
C ARG A 3 11.38 -12.67 -0.51
N ASP A 4 11.61 -11.37 -0.32
CA ASP A 4 11.35 -10.32 -1.32
C ASP A 4 12.30 -10.43 -2.54
N ILE A 5 13.49 -10.99 -2.33
CA ILE A 5 14.54 -11.09 -3.35
C ILE A 5 14.30 -12.26 -4.30
N LYS A 6 13.95 -13.45 -3.79
CA LYS A 6 13.59 -14.61 -4.64
C LYS A 6 12.44 -14.28 -5.60
N GLU A 7 11.47 -13.49 -5.12
CA GLU A 7 10.31 -13.08 -5.92
C GLU A 7 10.67 -12.04 -6.98
N LEU A 8 11.46 -11.00 -6.63
CA LEU A 8 11.98 -10.03 -7.60
C LEU A 8 12.88 -10.68 -8.66
N GLU A 9 13.71 -11.64 -8.27
CA GLU A 9 14.65 -12.33 -9.17
C GLU A 9 13.94 -13.28 -10.15
N HIS A 10 12.88 -13.96 -9.69
CA HIS A 10 12.03 -14.76 -10.58
C HIS A 10 11.26 -13.89 -11.57
N LEU A 11 10.75 -12.73 -11.12
CA LEU A 11 10.06 -11.75 -11.98
C LEU A 11 10.98 -11.17 -13.07
N LEU A 12 12.26 -10.94 -12.78
CA LEU A 12 13.19 -10.33 -13.74
C LEU A 12 13.70 -11.31 -14.83
N PHE A 13 13.87 -12.59 -14.48
CA PHE A 13 14.61 -13.52 -15.34
C PHE A 13 13.99 -14.92 -15.48
N GLY A 14 12.81 -15.17 -14.92
CA GLY A 14 12.10 -16.45 -15.01
C GLY A 14 12.87 -17.60 -14.34
N GLU A 15 12.70 -18.83 -14.83
CA GLU A 15 13.38 -20.01 -14.23
C GLU A 15 14.89 -20.07 -14.51
N ALA A 16 15.39 -19.30 -15.48
CA ALA A 16 16.80 -19.27 -15.84
C ALA A 16 17.64 -18.23 -15.06
N TYR A 17 17.06 -17.60 -14.03
CA TYR A 17 17.60 -16.38 -13.41
C TYR A 17 19.02 -16.53 -12.86
N GLN A 18 19.32 -17.63 -12.20
CA GLN A 18 20.64 -17.87 -11.59
C GLN A 18 21.76 -17.94 -12.63
N SER A 19 21.45 -18.49 -13.81
CA SER A 19 22.39 -18.57 -14.93
C SER A 19 22.62 -17.21 -15.57
N GLN A 20 21.63 -16.32 -15.55
CA GLN A 20 21.76 -14.95 -16.07
C GLN A 20 22.51 -14.06 -15.07
N LEU A 21 22.18 -14.14 -13.78
CA LEU A 21 22.89 -13.43 -12.72
C LEU A 21 24.36 -13.80 -12.67
N SER A 22 24.69 -15.10 -12.78
CA SER A 22 26.10 -15.55 -12.78
C SER A 22 26.89 -14.98 -13.95
N LYS A 23 26.26 -14.74 -15.11
CA LYS A 23 26.91 -14.14 -16.27
C LYS A 23 27.11 -12.63 -16.12
N SER A 24 26.19 -11.96 -15.44
CA SER A 24 26.14 -10.51 -15.36
C SER A 24 26.83 -9.91 -14.14
N LEU A 25 26.71 -10.54 -12.97
CA LEU A 25 27.28 -10.04 -11.72
C LEU A 25 28.79 -10.23 -11.70
N LYS A 26 29.52 -9.19 -11.26
CA LYS A 26 30.97 -9.18 -11.16
C LYS A 26 31.40 -8.98 -9.72
N ASN A 27 32.32 -9.80 -9.23
CA ASN A 27 32.92 -9.63 -7.91
C ASN A 27 33.81 -8.36 -7.84
N LYS A 28 34.37 -8.07 -6.67
CA LYS A 28 35.28 -6.92 -6.47
C LYS A 28 36.50 -6.93 -7.39
N ASP A 29 36.89 -8.10 -7.90
CA ASP A 29 38.00 -8.30 -8.84
C ASP A 29 37.54 -8.25 -10.31
N GLY A 30 36.28 -7.90 -10.58
CA GLY A 30 35.71 -7.86 -11.94
C GLY A 30 35.39 -9.22 -12.56
N LYS A 31 35.53 -10.33 -11.81
CA LYS A 31 35.24 -11.70 -12.28
C LYS A 31 33.78 -12.06 -12.09
N GLN A 32 33.25 -12.91 -12.95
CA GLN A 32 31.87 -13.40 -12.81
C GLN A 32 31.64 -14.09 -11.47
N VAL A 33 30.49 -13.82 -10.85
CA VAL A 33 30.10 -14.49 -9.62
C VAL A 33 29.59 -15.89 -9.95
N PRO A 34 30.13 -16.96 -9.33
CA PRO A 34 29.67 -18.33 -9.58
C PRO A 34 28.20 -18.52 -9.20
N LYS A 35 27.49 -19.33 -9.98
CA LYS A 35 26.08 -19.71 -9.72
C LYS A 35 25.87 -20.24 -8.30
N GLN A 36 26.80 -21.03 -7.78
CA GLN A 36 26.73 -21.58 -6.42
C GLN A 36 26.79 -20.48 -5.35
N THR A 37 27.60 -19.45 -5.57
CA THR A 37 27.73 -18.32 -4.64
C THR A 37 26.42 -17.52 -4.59
N ILE A 38 25.82 -17.26 -5.75
CA ILE A 38 24.51 -16.60 -5.86
C ILE A 38 23.45 -17.44 -5.14
N GLN A 39 23.40 -18.74 -5.40
CA GLN A 39 22.47 -19.65 -4.73
C GLN A 39 22.61 -19.62 -3.20
N ASN A 40 23.84 -19.53 -2.70
CA ASN A 40 24.11 -19.43 -1.27
C ASN A 40 23.57 -18.12 -0.68
N TRP A 41 23.76 -16.96 -1.35
CA TRP A 41 23.19 -15.68 -0.91
C TRP A 41 21.67 -15.71 -0.86
N ILE A 42 21.04 -16.31 -1.88
CA ILE A 42 19.59 -16.43 -1.96
C ILE A 42 19.07 -17.32 -0.83
N ASN A 43 19.76 -18.43 -0.53
CA ASN A 43 19.35 -19.34 0.52
C ASN A 43 19.61 -18.78 1.93
N SER A 44 20.69 -18.05 2.12
CA SER A 44 21.01 -17.41 3.39
C SER A 44 20.20 -16.13 3.63
N GLY A 45 19.71 -15.49 2.56
CA GLY A 45 19.09 -14.17 2.63
C GLY A 45 20.08 -13.05 2.90
N VAL A 46 21.39 -13.32 2.80
CA VAL A 46 22.46 -12.36 3.08
C VAL A 46 23.28 -12.15 1.81
N MET A 47 23.24 -10.92 1.31
CA MET A 47 23.95 -10.50 0.11
C MET A 47 25.01 -9.45 0.48
N PRO A 48 26.18 -9.44 -0.18
CA PRO A 48 27.15 -8.39 0.03
C PRO A 48 26.64 -7.03 -0.45
N GLU A 49 26.84 -5.96 0.32
CA GLU A 49 26.39 -4.59 -0.02
C GLU A 49 26.88 -4.13 -1.40
N TRP A 50 28.07 -4.56 -1.83
CA TRP A 50 28.63 -4.17 -3.13
C TRP A 50 27.92 -4.78 -4.35
N ILE A 51 27.06 -5.79 -4.14
CA ILE A 51 26.25 -6.40 -5.21
C ILE A 51 24.98 -5.58 -5.48
N GLU A 52 24.41 -4.92 -4.47
CA GLU A 52 23.12 -4.21 -4.60
C GLU A 52 23.07 -3.23 -5.78
N PRO A 53 24.11 -2.40 -6.04
CA PRO A 53 24.10 -1.49 -7.19
C PRO A 53 24.03 -2.23 -8.53
N GLN A 54 24.74 -3.37 -8.64
CA GLN A 54 24.77 -4.16 -9.87
C GLN A 54 23.42 -4.83 -10.15
N ILE A 55 22.72 -5.29 -9.11
CA ILE A 55 21.37 -5.85 -9.25
C ILE A 55 20.39 -4.75 -9.66
N ALA A 56 20.49 -3.56 -9.08
CA ALA A 56 19.66 -2.43 -9.47
C ALA A 56 19.87 -2.05 -10.95
N ASP A 57 21.12 -1.98 -11.41
CA ASP A 57 21.45 -1.73 -12.82
C ASP A 57 20.94 -2.84 -13.75
N LEU A 58 21.06 -4.10 -13.33
CA LEU A 58 20.53 -5.25 -14.07
C LEU A 58 19.01 -5.19 -14.22
N ALA A 59 18.30 -4.87 -13.13
CA ALA A 59 16.86 -4.71 -13.14
C ALA A 59 16.43 -3.56 -14.07
N LYS A 60 17.15 -2.43 -14.03
CA LYS A 60 16.93 -1.29 -14.93
C LYS A 60 17.15 -1.64 -16.40
N ASN A 61 18.25 -2.32 -16.71
CA ASN A 61 18.55 -2.75 -18.08
C ASN A 61 17.51 -3.75 -18.58
N ARG A 62 17.08 -4.68 -17.72
CA ARG A 62 16.06 -5.67 -18.09
C ARG A 62 14.71 -5.01 -18.36
N LEU A 63 14.37 -3.99 -17.59
CA LEU A 63 13.19 -3.17 -17.81
C LEU A 63 13.25 -2.47 -19.17
N LEU A 64 14.40 -1.88 -19.53
CA LEU A 64 14.60 -1.28 -20.87
C LEU A 64 14.44 -2.30 -21.99
N ASP A 65 14.93 -3.54 -21.81
CA ASP A 65 14.76 -4.60 -22.81
C ASP A 65 13.28 -5.00 -22.97
N LEU A 66 12.54 -5.10 -21.87
CA LEU A 66 11.10 -5.37 -21.91
C LEU A 66 10.35 -4.23 -22.62
N MET A 67 10.75 -2.97 -22.40
CA MET A 67 10.19 -1.83 -23.12
C MET A 67 10.46 -1.89 -24.63
N LYS A 68 11.68 -2.26 -25.04
CA LYS A 68 12.03 -2.46 -26.46
C LYS A 68 11.20 -3.57 -27.09
N ILE A 69 11.05 -4.70 -26.40
CA ILE A 69 10.22 -5.82 -26.85
C ILE A 69 8.76 -5.38 -26.99
N SER A 70 8.23 -4.66 -26.00
CA SER A 70 6.87 -4.11 -26.05
C SER A 70 6.68 -3.19 -27.28
N ALA A 71 7.62 -2.29 -27.53
CA ALA A 71 7.61 -1.40 -28.69
C ALA A 71 7.65 -2.18 -30.02
N MET A 72 8.48 -3.23 -30.11
CA MET A 72 8.56 -4.11 -31.28
C MET A 72 7.26 -4.88 -31.54
N LEU A 73 6.49 -5.19 -30.48
CA LEU A 73 5.20 -5.88 -30.58
C LEU A 73 4.05 -4.92 -30.95
N GLY A 74 4.32 -3.66 -31.30
CA GLY A 74 3.31 -2.68 -31.68
C GLY A 74 2.61 -2.01 -30.50
N ASN A 75 3.03 -2.30 -29.27
CA ASN A 75 2.65 -1.55 -28.09
C ASN A 75 3.61 -0.36 -27.95
N THR A 76 3.40 0.69 -28.74
CA THR A 76 4.19 1.93 -28.65
C THR A 76 3.96 2.60 -27.30
N VAL A 77 4.90 2.41 -26.38
CA VAL A 77 5.05 3.23 -25.17
C VAL A 77 6.05 4.31 -25.54
N ALA A 78 5.62 5.57 -25.54
CA ALA A 78 6.40 6.69 -26.03
C ALA A 78 7.62 6.95 -25.11
N PRO A 79 8.71 7.57 -25.61
CA PRO A 79 9.91 7.85 -24.81
C PRO A 79 9.68 8.79 -23.61
N ASP A 80 8.54 9.50 -23.59
CA ASP A 80 8.09 10.36 -22.49
C ASP A 80 7.17 9.64 -21.46
N ASP A 81 6.93 8.32 -21.62
CA ASP A 81 6.07 7.50 -20.74
C ASP A 81 6.78 7.03 -19.44
N ASP A 82 7.53 7.93 -18.79
CA ASP A 82 7.99 7.72 -17.41
C ASP A 82 6.78 7.50 -16.47
N TYR A 83 5.61 8.04 -16.83
CA TYR A 83 4.36 7.84 -16.11
C TYR A 83 3.82 6.39 -16.18
N LEU A 84 3.80 5.77 -17.37
CA LEU A 84 3.30 4.39 -17.50
C LEU A 84 4.25 3.41 -16.81
N LEU A 85 5.56 3.68 -16.90
CA LEU A 85 6.60 2.91 -16.24
C LEU A 85 6.53 3.03 -14.71
N SER A 86 6.48 4.26 -14.19
CA SER A 86 6.33 4.51 -12.75
C SER A 86 5.04 3.93 -12.20
N THR A 87 3.93 4.00 -12.95
CA THR A 87 2.66 3.36 -12.56
C THR A 87 2.79 1.83 -12.52
N THR A 88 3.41 1.22 -13.53
CA THR A 88 3.61 -0.24 -13.58
C THR A 88 4.50 -0.71 -12.43
N LEU A 89 5.59 0.00 -12.15
CA LEU A 89 6.48 -0.28 -11.02
C LEU A 89 5.78 -0.08 -9.67
N ALA A 90 4.96 0.96 -9.54
CA ALA A 90 4.18 1.20 -8.34
C ALA A 90 3.13 0.09 -8.11
N CYS A 91 2.45 -0.37 -9.16
CA CYS A 91 1.53 -1.50 -9.11
C CYS A 91 2.23 -2.80 -8.71
N ALA A 92 3.38 -3.11 -9.31
CA ALA A 92 4.17 -4.26 -8.94
C ALA A 92 4.60 -4.18 -7.47
N SER A 93 5.15 -3.04 -7.04
CA SER A 93 5.54 -2.79 -5.64
C SER A 93 4.36 -2.97 -4.68
N ALA A 94 3.20 -2.38 -4.99
CA ALA A 94 1.99 -2.48 -4.17
C ALA A 94 1.49 -3.93 -4.06
N LYS A 95 1.49 -4.69 -5.16
CA LYS A 95 1.01 -6.08 -5.20
C LYS A 95 1.76 -7.00 -4.25
N TYR A 96 3.07 -6.80 -4.09
CA TYR A 96 3.92 -7.67 -3.27
C TYR A 96 4.22 -7.08 -1.89
N LYS A 97 3.88 -5.81 -1.63
CA LYS A 97 4.15 -5.20 -0.32
C LYS A 97 3.23 -5.78 0.75
N THR A 98 3.82 -6.39 1.76
CA THR A 98 3.12 -6.77 2.99
C THR A 98 3.34 -5.73 4.09
N PRO A 99 2.38 -5.58 5.02
CA PRO A 99 2.60 -4.79 6.22
C PRO A 99 3.80 -5.33 7.01
N THR A 100 4.62 -4.44 7.58
CA THR A 100 5.66 -4.82 8.56
C THR A 100 5.04 -5.15 9.90
N ASP A 101 3.99 -4.42 10.27
CA ASP A 101 3.28 -4.57 11.53
C ASP A 101 1.78 -4.37 11.32
N ILE A 102 0.99 -5.05 12.15
CA ILE A 102 -0.47 -4.92 12.17
C ILE A 102 -0.91 -4.72 13.62
N PHE A 103 -1.66 -3.65 13.86
CA PHE A 103 -2.24 -3.34 15.16
C PHE A 103 -3.76 -3.37 15.09
N THR A 104 -4.41 -3.75 16.18
CA THR A 104 -5.87 -3.65 16.34
C THR A 104 -6.19 -2.72 17.50
N LEU A 105 -6.99 -1.69 17.24
CA LEU A 105 -7.44 -0.71 18.22
C LEU A 105 -8.97 -0.82 18.39
N ASN A 106 -9.44 -0.95 19.62
CA ASN A 106 -10.85 -1.13 19.96
C ASN A 106 -11.43 0.16 20.55
N GLY A 107 -11.66 1.13 19.68
CA GLY A 107 -12.29 2.41 20.06
C GLY A 107 -11.32 3.54 20.45
N GLN A 108 -11.88 4.59 21.06
CA GLN A 108 -11.18 5.87 21.25
C GLN A 108 -10.01 5.80 22.23
N SER A 109 -10.11 4.98 23.28
CA SER A 109 -9.06 4.87 24.30
C SER A 109 -7.76 4.34 23.71
N ASP A 110 -7.86 3.29 22.88
CA ASP A 110 -6.71 2.72 22.18
C ASP A 110 -6.10 3.74 21.21
N VAL A 111 -6.91 4.51 20.48
CA VAL A 111 -6.44 5.58 19.59
C VAL A 111 -5.66 6.68 20.34
N LYS A 112 -6.07 7.04 21.57
CA LYS A 112 -5.35 8.03 22.39
C LYS A 112 -3.95 7.55 22.74
N ASN A 113 -3.84 6.27 23.09
CA ASN A 113 -2.59 5.65 23.54
C ASN A 113 -1.70 5.18 22.39
N PHE A 114 -2.28 4.97 21.20
CA PHE A 114 -1.55 4.53 20.02
C PHE A 114 -0.51 5.56 19.56
N ALA A 115 0.68 5.11 19.20
CA ALA A 115 1.74 5.93 18.64
C ALA A 115 2.57 5.10 17.66
N LEU A 116 2.94 5.73 16.54
CA LEU A 116 3.91 5.20 15.59
C LEU A 116 4.94 6.30 15.27
N PRO A 117 6.17 5.94 14.91
CA PRO A 117 7.14 6.90 14.40
C PRO A 117 6.58 7.71 13.21
N ASN A 118 6.80 9.03 13.22
CA ASN A 118 6.21 9.96 12.26
C ASN A 118 6.70 9.81 10.80
N HIS A 119 7.63 8.89 10.53
CA HIS A 119 8.15 8.62 9.19
C HIS A 119 7.55 7.36 8.57
N LEU A 120 6.72 6.62 9.32
CA LEU A 120 6.11 5.39 8.82
C LEU A 120 4.79 5.68 8.12
N SER A 121 4.62 5.01 6.98
CA SER A 121 3.36 4.99 6.25
C SER A 121 2.46 3.91 6.82
N ALA A 122 1.15 4.16 6.83
CA ALA A 122 0.17 3.20 7.32
C ALA A 122 -1.14 3.27 6.54
N ILE A 123 -1.80 2.13 6.42
CA ILE A 123 -3.22 2.02 6.07
C ILE A 123 -4.00 1.74 7.36
N TYR A 124 -5.14 2.40 7.53
CA TYR A 124 -6.08 2.09 8.60
C TYR A 124 -7.44 1.72 8.03
N ILE A 125 -8.04 0.69 8.63
CA ILE A 125 -9.34 0.14 8.25
C ILE A 125 -10.23 0.23 9.48
N ILE A 126 -11.36 0.93 9.36
CA ILE A 126 -12.34 1.07 10.44
C ILE A 126 -13.52 0.16 10.12
N THR A 127 -13.86 -0.72 11.05
CA THR A 127 -14.92 -1.73 10.88
C THR A 127 -15.88 -1.66 12.05
N GLU A 128 -17.18 -1.67 11.79
CA GLU A 128 -18.21 -1.86 12.81
C GLU A 128 -18.17 -3.29 13.36
N VAL A 129 -18.49 -3.43 14.65
CA VAL A 129 -18.53 -4.72 15.35
C VAL A 129 -19.96 -4.96 15.84
N ASP A 130 -20.53 -6.10 15.44
CA ASP A 130 -21.84 -6.61 15.87
C ASP A 130 -23.02 -5.63 15.66
N GLY A 131 -22.94 -4.76 14.66
CA GLY A 131 -24.00 -3.82 14.29
C GLY A 131 -24.74 -4.19 13.01
N ASP A 132 -25.70 -3.35 12.63
CA ASP A 132 -26.43 -3.44 11.36
C ASP A 132 -25.90 -2.36 10.39
N PRO A 133 -25.18 -2.76 9.33
CA PRO A 133 -24.60 -1.81 8.36
C PRO A 133 -25.60 -0.88 7.69
N GLU A 134 -26.84 -1.33 7.43
CA GLU A 134 -27.84 -0.50 6.78
C GLU A 134 -28.33 0.60 7.72
N ILE A 135 -28.57 0.25 8.98
CA ILE A 135 -28.90 1.22 10.03
C ILE A 135 -27.74 2.20 10.21
N THR A 136 -26.50 1.70 10.29
CA THR A 136 -25.30 2.53 10.39
C THR A 136 -25.17 3.50 9.23
N PHE A 137 -25.41 3.05 8.00
CA PHE A 137 -25.38 3.89 6.82
C PHE A 137 -26.45 4.99 6.86
N GLN A 138 -27.67 4.64 7.28
CA GLN A 138 -28.77 5.60 7.40
C GLN A 138 -28.49 6.65 8.49
N GLU A 139 -28.00 6.24 9.65
CA GLU A 139 -27.62 7.14 10.74
C GLU A 139 -26.53 8.13 10.32
N PHE A 140 -25.48 7.66 9.64
CA PHE A 140 -24.45 8.54 9.09
C PHE A 140 -25.01 9.54 8.10
N THR A 141 -25.90 9.09 7.21
CA THR A 141 -26.50 9.93 6.17
C THR A 141 -27.39 11.01 6.78
N ASN A 142 -28.19 10.66 7.79
CA ASN A 142 -29.01 11.60 8.56
C ASN A 142 -28.13 12.63 9.29
N PHE A 143 -27.08 12.17 9.99
CA PHE A 143 -26.12 13.05 10.66
C PHE A 143 -25.46 14.02 9.67
N ARG A 144 -24.99 13.51 8.52
CA ARG A 144 -24.34 14.33 7.49
C ARG A 144 -25.29 15.37 6.90
N ALA A 145 -26.56 15.03 6.67
CA ALA A 145 -27.55 15.95 6.13
C ALA A 145 -27.90 17.07 7.12
N GLY A 146 -27.93 16.76 8.42
CA GLY A 146 -28.22 17.72 9.49
C GLY A 146 -27.01 18.49 10.03
N SER A 147 -25.79 18.21 9.55
CA SER A 147 -24.57 18.79 10.09
C SER A 147 -23.96 19.84 9.15
N SER A 148 -23.46 20.95 9.72
CA SER A 148 -22.62 21.92 9.01
C SER A 148 -21.16 21.45 8.82
N LEU A 149 -20.79 20.32 9.44
CA LEU A 149 -19.42 19.80 9.46
C LEU A 149 -19.07 19.04 8.17
N LYS A 150 -17.82 19.14 7.72
CA LYS A 150 -17.34 18.30 6.61
C LYS A 150 -17.24 16.85 7.06
N CYS A 151 -17.98 15.97 6.40
CA CYS A 151 -18.04 14.54 6.69
C CYS A 151 -17.56 13.73 5.47
N SER A 152 -17.09 12.50 5.71
CA SER A 152 -16.78 11.53 4.64
C SER A 152 -17.94 11.39 3.65
N ARG A 153 -17.63 11.03 2.42
CA ARG A 153 -18.68 10.70 1.43
C ARG A 153 -19.36 9.39 1.83
N ALA A 154 -20.67 9.29 1.57
CA ALA A 154 -21.42 8.05 1.70
C ALA A 154 -21.40 7.29 0.37
N ASN A 155 -21.14 5.98 0.42
CA ASN A 155 -21.07 5.10 -0.75
C ASN A 155 -22.33 4.23 -0.82
N GLU A 156 -23.36 4.70 -1.53
CA GLU A 156 -24.67 4.01 -1.66
C GLU A 156 -24.56 2.54 -2.11
N VAL A 157 -23.62 2.25 -3.00
CA VAL A 157 -23.36 0.89 -3.51
C VAL A 157 -22.89 -0.05 -2.40
N ASN A 158 -22.24 0.48 -1.37
CA ASN A 158 -21.60 -0.26 -0.29
C ASN A 158 -22.34 -0.11 1.05
N LYS A 159 -23.62 0.30 1.04
CA LYS A 159 -24.39 0.60 2.25
C LYS A 159 -24.56 -0.57 3.22
N LYS A 160 -24.35 -1.82 2.77
CA LYS A 160 -24.41 -3.04 3.60
C LYS A 160 -23.06 -3.51 4.13
N SER A 161 -22.02 -2.67 4.03
CA SER A 161 -20.66 -3.06 4.42
C SER A 161 -20.38 -2.80 5.90
N ASN A 162 -19.88 -3.82 6.59
CA ASN A 162 -19.31 -3.67 7.94
C ASN A 162 -18.04 -2.81 7.95
N THR A 163 -17.36 -2.68 6.80
CA THR A 163 -16.21 -1.79 6.69
C THR A 163 -16.72 -0.37 6.55
N LEU A 164 -16.47 0.46 7.55
CA LEU A 164 -16.91 1.86 7.54
C LEU A 164 -16.01 2.71 6.66
N TYR A 165 -14.69 2.52 6.75
CA TYR A 165 -13.72 3.39 6.09
C TYR A 165 -12.36 2.72 5.91
N VAL A 166 -11.72 3.01 4.79
CA VAL A 166 -10.30 2.67 4.53
C VAL A 166 -9.59 3.99 4.21
N GLY A 167 -8.41 4.20 4.80
CA GLY A 167 -7.59 5.36 4.45
C GLY A 167 -6.13 5.15 4.77
N SER A 168 -5.29 6.03 4.25
CA SER A 168 -3.85 6.00 4.46
C SER A 168 -3.30 7.23 5.21
N SER A 169 -2.06 7.12 5.67
CA SER A 169 -1.24 8.25 6.11
C SER A 169 0.24 7.96 5.89
N GLN A 170 0.98 8.93 5.37
CA GLN A 170 2.43 8.77 5.17
C GLN A 170 3.29 9.12 6.39
N LYS A 171 2.74 9.91 7.33
CA LYS A 171 3.54 10.52 8.41
C LYS A 171 2.84 10.60 9.77
N ASN A 172 1.52 10.70 9.81
CA ASN A 172 0.83 10.95 11.09
C ASN A 172 -0.53 10.26 11.11
N VAL A 173 -0.49 8.93 11.12
CA VAL A 173 -1.70 8.11 11.20
C VAL A 173 -2.46 8.38 12.49
N LYS A 174 -1.79 8.64 13.62
CA LYS A 174 -2.45 9.00 14.88
C LYS A 174 -3.36 10.22 14.72
N LYS A 175 -2.86 11.29 14.10
CA LYS A 175 -3.67 12.49 13.82
C LYS A 175 -4.90 12.14 12.98
N ARG A 176 -4.73 11.35 11.91
CA ARG A 176 -5.85 10.92 11.05
C ARG A 176 -6.88 10.10 11.83
N LEU A 177 -6.43 9.14 12.64
CA LEU A 177 -7.32 8.33 13.48
C LEU A 177 -8.11 9.21 14.46
N LYS A 178 -7.45 10.18 15.11
CA LYS A 178 -8.13 11.14 16.01
C LYS A 178 -9.19 11.95 15.26
N GLU A 179 -8.91 12.38 14.03
CA GLU A 179 -9.88 13.12 13.21
C GLU A 179 -11.14 12.31 12.91
N HIS A 180 -11.02 11.00 12.73
CA HIS A 180 -12.16 10.11 12.51
C HIS A 180 -12.90 9.73 13.80
N THR A 181 -12.22 9.67 14.95
CA THR A 181 -12.73 8.97 16.15
C THR A 181 -12.89 9.83 17.40
N ILE A 182 -12.19 10.95 17.54
CA ILE A 182 -12.15 11.75 18.77
C ILE A 182 -12.51 13.20 18.49
N ASN A 183 -11.76 13.87 17.61
CA ASN A 183 -11.95 15.29 17.33
C ASN A 183 -11.28 15.68 16.01
N SER A 184 -11.93 16.55 15.25
CA SER A 184 -11.39 17.15 14.02
C SER A 184 -11.88 18.58 13.87
N ALA A 185 -11.15 19.40 13.12
CA ALA A 185 -11.61 20.72 12.71
C ALA A 185 -12.83 20.58 11.79
N ASP A 186 -13.71 21.58 11.75
CA ASP A 186 -14.98 21.53 11.03
C ASP A 186 -14.81 21.36 9.51
N SER A 187 -13.70 21.87 8.97
CA SER A 187 -13.33 21.75 7.55
C SER A 187 -12.71 20.41 7.16
N THR A 188 -12.32 19.58 8.13
CA THR A 188 -11.69 18.27 7.86
C THR A 188 -12.74 17.23 7.47
N TYR A 189 -12.60 16.65 6.28
CA TYR A 189 -13.38 15.48 5.88
C TYR A 189 -12.99 14.27 6.71
N ALA A 190 -13.91 13.83 7.58
CA ALA A 190 -13.72 12.69 8.47
C ALA A 190 -15.05 11.98 8.74
N LEU A 191 -14.99 10.80 9.35
CA LEU A 191 -16.18 10.05 9.78
C LEU A 191 -16.87 10.72 10.98
N ARG A 192 -16.10 11.30 11.90
CA ARG A 192 -16.59 11.92 13.14
C ARG A 192 -17.41 10.96 13.99
N LEU A 193 -16.92 9.73 14.18
CA LEU A 193 -17.64 8.67 14.89
C LEU A 193 -18.11 9.10 16.28
N ASN A 194 -17.34 9.92 16.99
CA ASN A 194 -17.70 10.46 18.31
C ASN A 194 -18.96 11.35 18.33
N LYS A 195 -19.54 11.69 17.18
CA LYS A 195 -20.71 12.57 17.09
C LYS A 195 -22.02 11.83 16.80
N TRP A 196 -21.96 10.64 16.23
CA TRP A 196 -23.15 9.94 15.74
C TRP A 196 -23.10 8.42 15.90
N PHE A 197 -21.91 7.84 16.09
CA PHE A 197 -21.74 6.39 16.17
C PHE A 197 -21.43 5.97 17.61
N PHE A 198 -22.42 5.39 18.28
CA PHE A 198 -22.35 4.99 19.69
C PHE A 198 -22.19 3.48 19.90
N ARG A 199 -21.98 2.73 18.80
CA ARG A 199 -21.72 1.28 18.81
C ARG A 199 -20.22 0.98 18.82
N ASN A 200 -19.90 -0.31 18.86
CA ASN A 200 -18.53 -0.79 18.87
C ASN A 200 -17.92 -0.75 17.45
N TYR A 201 -16.65 -0.40 17.39
CA TYR A 201 -15.86 -0.48 16.17
C TYR A 201 -14.43 -0.89 16.50
N LYS A 202 -13.76 -1.49 15.53
CA LYS A 202 -12.34 -1.79 15.56
C LYS A 202 -11.61 -1.02 14.46
N ILE A 203 -10.34 -0.73 14.70
CA ILE A 203 -9.43 -0.15 13.72
C ILE A 203 -8.25 -1.10 13.55
N GLU A 204 -8.08 -1.62 12.34
CA GLU A 204 -6.85 -2.31 11.97
C GLU A 204 -5.88 -1.30 11.36
N VAL A 205 -4.67 -1.20 11.90
CA VAL A 205 -3.60 -0.32 11.37
C VAL A 205 -2.48 -1.21 10.82
N ARG A 206 -2.25 -1.14 9.51
CA ARG A 206 -1.19 -1.84 8.78
C ARG A 206 -0.05 -0.87 8.49
N VAL A 207 1.15 -1.16 8.98
CA VAL A 207 2.34 -0.31 8.84
C VAL A 207 3.18 -0.75 7.66
N TYR A 208 3.72 0.20 6.90
CA TYR A 208 4.56 -0.03 5.73
C TYR A 208 5.82 0.83 5.80
N GLY A 209 6.99 0.17 5.75
CA GLY A 209 8.29 0.83 5.68
C GLY A 209 8.73 1.11 4.24
N GLY A 210 9.25 2.32 4.01
CA GLY A 210 9.98 2.70 2.79
C GLY A 210 9.16 2.62 1.50
N ILE A 211 7.90 3.08 1.52
CA ILE A 211 7.06 3.14 0.32
C ILE A 211 6.71 4.56 -0.07
N THR A 212 6.50 4.78 -1.37
CA THR A 212 6.08 6.07 -1.93
C THR A 212 4.59 6.32 -1.69
N ALA A 213 4.15 7.57 -1.91
CA ALA A 213 2.75 7.95 -1.84
C ALA A 213 1.88 7.10 -2.79
N ASP A 214 2.35 6.90 -4.02
CA ASP A 214 1.60 6.20 -5.07
C ASP A 214 1.41 4.73 -4.72
N VAL A 215 2.45 4.07 -4.22
CA VAL A 215 2.36 2.68 -3.74
C VAL A 215 1.38 2.57 -2.57
N LEU A 216 1.44 3.49 -1.61
CA LEU A 216 0.51 3.51 -0.48
C LEU A 216 -0.94 3.72 -0.95
N GLN A 217 -1.17 4.61 -1.93
CA GLN A 217 -2.48 4.85 -2.52
C GLN A 217 -3.01 3.63 -3.26
N LEU A 218 -2.17 2.91 -4.02
CA LEU A 218 -2.57 1.69 -4.71
C LEU A 218 -2.98 0.58 -3.72
N ILE A 219 -2.26 0.46 -2.61
CA ILE A 219 -2.63 -0.46 -1.53
C ILE A 219 -3.96 -0.03 -0.87
N GLU A 220 -4.17 1.27 -0.64
CA GLU A 220 -5.45 1.82 -0.14
C GLU A 220 -6.60 1.49 -1.10
N ASP A 221 -6.40 1.74 -2.39
CA ASP A 221 -7.41 1.54 -3.44
C ASP A 221 -7.78 0.06 -3.59
N ASP A 222 -6.80 -0.86 -3.58
CA ASP A 222 -7.04 -2.32 -3.59
C ASP A 222 -7.83 -2.77 -2.36
N LEU A 223 -7.43 -2.30 -1.16
CA LEU A 223 -8.15 -2.60 0.07
C LEU A 223 -9.57 -2.05 0.04
N ALA A 224 -9.78 -0.82 -0.44
CA ALA A 224 -11.10 -0.24 -0.58
C ALA A 224 -11.95 -1.00 -1.61
N TYR A 225 -11.36 -1.45 -2.72
CA TYR A 225 -12.04 -2.27 -3.72
C TYR A 225 -12.53 -3.59 -3.13
N ARG A 226 -11.67 -4.30 -2.38
CA ARG A 226 -12.00 -5.59 -1.77
C ARG A 226 -12.96 -5.48 -0.60
N LEU A 227 -12.72 -4.52 0.31
CA LEU A 227 -13.48 -4.36 1.55
C LEU A 227 -14.77 -3.56 1.37
N LYS A 228 -14.91 -2.84 0.25
CA LYS A 228 -16.10 -2.08 -0.14
C LYS A 228 -16.57 -1.18 1.01
N PRO A 229 -15.80 -0.16 1.45
CA PRO A 229 -16.17 0.63 2.59
C PRO A 229 -17.46 1.42 2.33
N ALA A 230 -18.32 1.50 3.35
CA ALA A 230 -19.57 2.25 3.35
C ALA A 230 -19.34 3.76 3.20
N PHE A 231 -18.20 4.26 3.66
CA PHE A 231 -17.86 5.68 3.63
C PHE A 231 -16.44 5.94 3.14
N GLY A 232 -16.21 7.16 2.64
CA GLY A 232 -14.93 7.59 2.08
C GLY A 232 -15.02 7.84 0.58
N LYS A 233 -13.94 8.34 -0.01
CA LYS A 233 -13.91 8.54 -1.46
C LYS A 233 -13.71 7.18 -2.15
N LYS A 234 -14.34 6.97 -3.30
CA LYS A 234 -13.79 6.04 -4.30
C LYS A 234 -12.40 6.56 -4.69
N GLY A 235 -11.44 5.65 -4.85
CA GLY A 235 -10.00 5.95 -5.01
C GLY A 235 -9.70 7.16 -5.90
N SER A 236 -8.64 7.90 -5.55
CA SER A 236 -8.28 9.14 -6.25
C SER A 236 -7.81 8.89 -7.69
N ASN A 237 -7.50 7.63 -8.03
CA ASN A 237 -7.17 7.17 -9.37
C ASN A 237 -8.42 7.00 -10.24
N GLY A 238 -9.25 8.03 -10.33
CA GLY A 238 -10.41 8.11 -11.23
C GLY A 238 -10.02 8.19 -12.72
N LYS A 239 -9.18 7.25 -13.17
CA LYS A 239 -8.95 6.93 -14.57
C LYS A 239 -9.50 5.54 -14.84
#